data_AF-A0A2P2M587-F1
#
_entry.id   AF-A0A2P2M587-F1
#
_cell.length_a   1.000
_cell.length_b   1.000
_cell.length_c   1.000
_cell.angle_alpha   90.00
_cell.angle_beta   90.00
_cell.angle_gamma   90.00
#
_symmetry.space_group_name_H-M   'P 1'
#
loop_
_entity.id
_entity.type
_entity.pdbx_description
1 polymer ?
#
loop_
_entity_poly.entity_id
_entity_poly.type
_entity_poly.pdbx_seq_one_letter_code
_entity_poly.pdbx_strand_id
1 'polypeptide(L)'
;MLLLKSIAFCCLCHELDSSVLFRIIEVLHSAYEAGHIQIADHISFFITLVSRLKVCPENIFPPNDSDATISNRGTFKLLTCMVCSCLSQMGDNSLLFLILERVIMEQLSQKPLLDNAYAMLRILVVLDAKPTRLSEKSIVTLSNFLTGYLLDVVHCIPEDDDNSVGSIRRHAQRYYFVPCFFLFDRSLKLLTLTLNMMGSLITESTSSPSHGYCNRCATDHLSRINAIASVLLSVHKEPKFQHVLSLLRTEIDCILQGISSVKTSEGSNLTTGERHRIQYAFDRIETTTRSFPQQMGM
;
A
#
# COMPACT_ATOMS: atom_id res chain seq x y z
N MET A 1 7.91 18.73 26.69
CA MET A 1 7.67 18.65 25.23
C MET A 1 8.92 18.81 24.35
N LEU A 2 9.95 19.60 24.71
CA LEU A 2 11.18 19.73 23.91
C LEU A 2 12.01 18.43 23.86
N LEU A 3 12.12 17.71 24.98
CA LEU A 3 12.93 16.49 25.07
C LEU A 3 12.47 15.39 24.12
N LEU A 4 11.16 15.07 24.09
CA LEU A 4 10.65 13.99 23.24
C LEU A 4 10.81 14.30 21.74
N LYS A 5 10.68 15.58 21.37
CA LYS A 5 10.98 16.04 20.00
C LYS A 5 12.46 15.84 19.67
N SER A 6 13.37 16.23 20.56
CA SER A 6 14.81 15.99 20.36
C SER A 6 15.13 14.50 20.23
N ILE A 7 14.54 13.64 21.07
CA ILE A 7 14.70 12.18 20.98
C ILE A 7 14.18 11.67 19.63
N ALA A 8 13.00 12.12 19.19
CA ALA A 8 12.46 11.75 17.88
C ALA A 8 13.42 12.16 16.75
N PHE A 9 13.99 13.37 16.80
CA PHE A 9 15.00 13.80 15.83
C PHE A 9 16.27 12.94 15.85
N CYS A 10 16.74 12.55 17.04
CA CYS A 10 17.86 11.61 17.16
C CYS A 10 17.53 10.25 16.50
N CYS A 11 16.33 9.73 16.73
CA CYS A 11 15.86 8.48 16.11
C CYS A 11 15.68 8.55 14.59
N LEU A 12 15.52 9.75 14.03
CA LEU A 12 15.46 9.97 12.58
C LEU A 12 16.84 10.08 11.93
N CYS A 13 17.92 10.08 12.71
CA CYS A 13 19.29 10.14 12.19
C CYS A 13 19.68 8.79 11.56
N HIS A 14 20.18 8.83 10.32
CA HIS A 14 20.63 7.67 9.58
C HIS A 14 21.87 6.97 10.19
N GLU A 15 22.64 7.69 11.02
CA GLU A 15 23.83 7.16 11.71
C GLU A 15 23.48 6.47 13.04
N LEU A 16 22.23 6.56 13.49
CA LEU A 16 21.84 5.94 14.75
C LEU A 16 21.82 4.42 14.61
N ASP A 17 22.57 3.75 15.48
CA ASP A 17 22.58 2.30 15.53
C ASP A 17 21.18 1.73 15.83
N SER A 18 20.82 0.63 15.15
CA SER A 18 19.50 0.02 15.26
C SER A 18 19.21 -0.48 16.68
N SER A 19 20.20 -1.00 17.40
CA SER A 19 20.02 -1.44 18.80
C SER A 19 19.72 -0.27 19.72
N VAL A 20 20.36 0.89 19.49
CA VAL A 20 20.11 2.12 20.24
C VAL A 20 18.71 2.66 19.94
N LEU A 21 18.29 2.66 18.67
CA LEU A 21 16.93 3.04 18.28
C LEU A 21 15.87 2.21 19.02
N PHE A 22 16.00 0.88 19.00
CA PHE A 22 15.05 -0.01 19.69
C PHE A 22 15.09 0.20 21.20
N ARG A 23 16.28 0.41 21.77
CA ARG A 23 16.40 0.68 23.21
C ARG A 23 15.72 1.98 23.62
N ILE A 24 15.82 3.03 22.80
CA ILE A 24 15.11 4.31 23.04
C ILE A 24 13.61 4.07 23.06
N ILE A 25 13.08 3.32 22.09
CA ILE A 25 11.64 3.02 22.00
C ILE A 25 11.17 2.23 23.23
N GLU A 26 11.91 1.20 23.64
CA GLU A 26 11.60 0.42 24.85
C GLU A 26 11.53 1.30 26.09
N VAL A 27 12.55 2.13 26.33
CA VAL A 27 12.62 3.02 27.50
C VAL A 27 11.48 4.04 27.46
N LEU A 28 11.18 4.57 26.29
CA LEU A 28 10.11 5.56 26.09
C LEU A 28 8.72 4.94 26.30
N HIS A 29 8.51 3.71 25.85
CA HIS A 29 7.27 2.96 26.10
C HIS A 29 7.11 2.61 27.58
N SER A 30 8.17 2.14 28.26
CA SER A 30 8.14 1.92 29.72
C SER A 30 7.85 3.20 30.51
N ALA A 31 8.41 4.34 30.09
CA ALA A 31 8.13 5.63 30.73
C ALA A 31 6.67 6.08 30.52
N TYR A 32 6.09 5.78 29.35
CA TYR A 32 4.65 5.95 29.13
C TYR A 32 3.82 5.05 30.06
N GLU A 33 4.15 3.76 30.18
CA GLU A 33 3.43 2.82 31.06
C GLU A 33 3.50 3.24 32.54
N ALA A 34 4.62 3.84 32.96
CA ALA A 34 4.78 4.42 34.30
C ALA A 34 4.04 5.76 34.50
N GLY A 35 3.34 6.28 33.48
CA GLY A 35 2.59 7.52 33.53
C GLY A 35 3.42 8.80 33.41
N HIS A 36 4.70 8.70 33.01
CA HIS A 36 5.59 9.85 32.87
C HIS A 36 5.47 10.57 31.52
N ILE A 37 4.83 9.94 30.53
CA ILE A 37 4.62 10.50 29.19
C ILE A 37 3.13 10.55 28.92
N GLN A 38 2.63 11.69 28.45
CA GLN A 38 1.24 11.81 28.04
C GLN A 38 0.98 10.97 26.78
N ILE A 39 -0.21 10.37 26.70
CA ILE A 39 -0.62 9.54 25.56
C ILE A 39 -0.44 10.27 24.21
N ALA A 40 -0.78 11.55 24.13
CA ALA A 40 -0.65 12.35 22.92
C ALA A 40 0.81 12.52 22.48
N ASP A 41 1.72 12.76 23.44
CA ASP A 41 3.15 12.87 23.18
C ASP A 41 3.75 11.52 22.73
N HIS A 42 3.33 10.42 23.36
CA HIS A 42 3.76 9.07 23.01
C HIS A 42 3.31 8.66 21.60
N ILE A 43 2.04 8.90 21.26
CA ILE A 43 1.49 8.69 19.92
C ILE A 43 2.23 9.57 18.90
N SER A 44 2.43 10.85 19.21
CA SER A 44 3.12 11.78 18.31
C SER A 44 4.55 11.32 18.03
N PHE A 45 5.25 10.76 19.02
CA PHE A 45 6.58 10.20 18.85
C PHE A 45 6.56 9.06 17.83
N PHE A 46 5.71 8.05 18.02
CA PHE A 46 5.63 6.91 17.09
C PHE A 46 5.23 7.32 15.69
N ILE A 47 4.19 8.15 15.55
CA ILE A 47 3.76 8.61 14.23
C ILE A 47 4.87 9.39 13.52
N THR A 48 5.65 10.19 14.25
CA THR A 48 6.81 10.88 13.69
C THR A 48 7.84 9.90 13.14
N LEU A 49 8.15 8.82 13.89
CA LEU A 49 9.11 7.81 13.44
C LEU A 49 8.62 7.08 12.18
N VAL A 50 7.42 6.52 12.18
CA VAL A 50 6.93 5.77 11.01
C VAL A 50 6.64 6.66 9.80
N SER A 51 6.34 7.95 9.98
CA SER A 51 6.09 8.87 8.86
C SER A 51 7.35 9.49 8.25
N ARG A 52 8.39 9.74 9.06
CA ARG A 52 9.54 10.55 8.63
C ARG A 52 10.87 9.82 8.55
N LEU A 53 10.97 8.61 9.14
CA LEU A 53 12.22 7.86 9.05
C LEU A 53 12.48 7.52 7.58
N LYS A 54 13.62 7.97 7.08
CA LYS A 54 14.02 7.72 5.69
C LYS A 54 14.38 6.25 5.53
N VAL A 55 13.68 5.58 4.62
CA VAL A 55 13.94 4.17 4.30
C VAL A 55 14.71 4.11 2.98
N CYS A 56 15.91 3.53 3.02
CA CYS A 56 16.69 3.22 1.84
C CYS A 56 16.25 1.83 1.34
N PRO A 57 15.75 1.71 0.10
CA PRO A 57 15.29 0.44 -0.43
C PRO A 57 16.42 -0.59 -0.44
N GLU A 58 16.09 -1.87 -0.22
CA GLU A 58 17.02 -2.95 -0.56
C GLU A 58 17.22 -2.91 -2.06
N ASN A 59 18.47 -2.93 -2.50
CA ASN A 59 18.82 -3.08 -3.91
C ASN A 59 18.24 -4.41 -4.41
N ILE A 60 17.07 -4.38 -5.06
CA ILE A 60 16.44 -5.55 -5.71
C ILE A 60 17.30 -6.03 -6.90
N PHE A 61 18.23 -5.19 -7.36
CA PHE A 61 19.22 -5.44 -8.40
C PHE A 61 20.64 -5.41 -7.79
N PRO A 62 21.61 -6.18 -8.31
CA PRO A 62 22.97 -6.14 -7.77
C PRO A 62 23.55 -4.71 -7.84
N PRO A 63 24.26 -4.24 -6.82
CA PRO A 63 24.86 -2.91 -6.80
C PRO A 63 25.89 -2.80 -7.93
N ASN A 64 25.78 -1.76 -8.76
CA ASN A 64 26.96 -1.27 -9.46
C ASN A 64 27.85 -0.61 -8.40
N ASP A 65 29.08 -1.09 -8.31
CA ASP A 65 30.12 -0.61 -7.39
C ASP A 65 30.30 0.91 -7.51
N SER A 66 29.74 1.69 -6.58
CA SER A 66 30.28 3.02 -6.22
C SER A 66 29.62 3.72 -5.02
N ASP A 67 28.40 3.35 -4.59
CA ASP A 67 27.81 3.91 -3.36
C ASP A 67 26.74 2.97 -2.79
N ALA A 68 27.18 1.91 -2.09
CA ALA A 68 26.27 0.97 -1.44
C ALA A 68 25.72 1.59 -0.15
N THR A 69 24.70 2.45 -0.25
CA THR A 69 23.89 2.81 0.92
C THR A 69 23.29 1.54 1.53
N ILE A 70 23.73 1.18 2.73
CA ILE A 70 23.22 0.03 3.46
C ILE A 70 21.71 0.20 3.62
N SER A 71 20.93 -0.77 3.14
CA SER A 71 19.48 -0.70 3.30
C SER A 71 19.11 -0.85 4.77
N ASN A 72 18.25 0.04 5.26
CA ASN A 72 17.67 -0.02 6.60
C ASN A 72 16.22 -0.54 6.58
N ARG A 73 15.76 -1.14 5.47
CA ARG A 73 14.39 -1.63 5.32
C ARG A 73 14.03 -2.72 6.32
N GLY A 74 14.96 -3.63 6.61
CA GLY A 74 14.81 -4.64 7.66
C GLY A 74 14.60 -4.02 9.05
N THR A 75 15.41 -3.02 9.41
CA THR A 75 15.25 -2.24 10.64
C THR A 75 13.90 -1.53 10.68
N PHE A 76 13.48 -0.90 9.58
CA PHE A 76 12.21 -0.20 9.49
C PHE A 76 10.99 -1.13 9.64
N LYS A 77 11.09 -2.35 9.11
CA LYS A 77 10.06 -3.40 9.30
C LYS A 77 9.95 -3.79 10.78
N LEU A 78 11.07 -4.00 11.46
CA LEU A 78 11.08 -4.30 12.89
C LEU A 78 10.55 -3.14 13.73
N LEU A 79 10.91 -1.90 13.38
CA LEU A 79 10.36 -0.68 13.97
C LEU A 79 8.85 -0.63 13.83
N THR A 80 8.32 -0.89 12.64
CA THR A 80 6.88 -0.92 12.38
C THR A 80 6.18 -1.94 13.27
N CYS A 81 6.75 -3.15 13.41
CA CYS A 81 6.22 -4.18 14.30
C CYS A 81 6.24 -3.73 15.77
N MET A 82 7.34 -3.15 16.23
CA MET A 82 7.48 -2.65 17.60
C MET A 82 6.47 -1.55 17.90
N VAL A 83 6.32 -0.56 17.00
CA VAL A 83 5.31 0.50 17.12
C VAL A 83 3.90 -0.08 17.18
N CYS A 84 3.57 -1.05 16.33
CA CYS A 84 2.26 -1.72 16.37
C CYS A 84 2.01 -2.44 17.70
N SER A 85 3.03 -3.13 18.24
CA SER A 85 2.94 -3.80 19.53
C SER A 85 2.74 -2.80 20.67
N CYS A 86 3.53 -1.73 20.72
CA CYS A 86 3.41 -0.67 21.71
C CYS A 86 2.01 -0.05 21.66
N LEU A 87 1.54 0.36 20.48
CA LEU A 87 0.19 0.94 20.31
C LEU A 87 -0.91 0.00 20.77
N SER A 88 -0.80 -1.30 20.50
CA SER A 88 -1.79 -2.30 20.94
C SER A 88 -1.82 -2.51 22.46
N GLN A 89 -0.76 -2.13 23.16
CA GLN A 89 -0.66 -2.22 24.63
C GLN A 89 -1.14 -0.95 25.33
N MET A 90 -1.32 0.17 24.61
CA MET A 90 -1.62 1.48 25.20
C MET A 90 -3.04 1.61 25.78
N GLY A 91 -3.92 0.62 25.58
CA GLY A 91 -5.25 0.57 26.17
C GLY A 91 -6.33 0.16 25.16
N ASP A 92 -7.43 0.91 25.11
CA ASP A 92 -8.52 0.62 24.18
C ASP A 92 -8.15 1.00 22.73
N ASN A 93 -7.87 -0.03 21.92
CA ASN A 93 -7.61 0.08 20.48
C ASN A 93 -8.68 0.90 19.76
N SER A 94 -9.91 0.90 20.27
CA SER A 94 -11.03 1.69 19.74
C SER A 94 -10.77 3.18 19.75
N LEU A 95 -10.33 3.70 20.89
CA LEU A 95 -10.09 5.12 21.10
C LEU A 95 -8.80 5.53 20.40
N LEU A 96 -7.77 4.68 20.46
CA LEU A 96 -6.53 4.87 19.74
C LEU A 96 -6.78 4.95 18.23
N PHE A 97 -7.62 4.07 17.69
CA PHE A 97 -8.01 4.11 16.28
C PHE A 97 -8.65 5.46 15.93
N LEU A 98 -9.60 5.96 16.71
CA LEU A 98 -10.27 7.26 16.43
C LEU A 98 -9.28 8.44 16.41
N ILE A 99 -8.29 8.44 17.31
CA ILE A 99 -7.25 9.47 17.36
C ILE A 99 -6.33 9.34 16.14
N LEU A 100 -5.89 8.11 15.85
CA LEU A 100 -4.88 7.83 14.84
C LEU A 100 -5.42 7.82 13.41
N GLU A 101 -6.69 7.49 13.20
CA GLU A 101 -7.34 7.46 11.88
C GLU A 101 -7.11 8.78 11.17
N ARG A 102 -7.49 9.90 11.79
CA ARG A 102 -7.34 11.23 11.20
C ARG A 102 -5.89 11.56 10.91
N VAL A 103 -5.00 11.34 11.88
CA VAL A 103 -3.57 11.65 11.74
C VAL A 103 -2.95 10.83 10.61
N ILE A 104 -3.28 9.55 10.52
CA ILE A 104 -2.78 8.68 9.46
C ILE A 104 -3.34 9.12 8.10
N MET A 105 -4.63 9.42 7.97
CA MET A 105 -5.20 9.91 6.70
C MET A 105 -4.52 11.21 6.24
N GLU A 106 -4.24 12.14 7.17
CA GLU A 106 -3.51 13.37 6.88
C GLU A 106 -2.08 13.07 6.37
N GLN A 107 -1.36 12.14 7.01
CA GLN A 107 -0.02 11.74 6.58
C GLN A 107 -0.02 11.00 5.23
N LEU A 108 -0.95 10.07 5.01
CA LEU A 108 -1.10 9.35 3.75
C LEU A 108 -1.40 10.31 2.58
N SER A 109 -2.18 11.36 2.84
CA SER A 109 -2.47 12.41 1.85
C SER A 109 -1.23 13.23 1.44
N GLN A 110 -0.16 13.24 2.25
CA GLN A 110 1.13 13.88 1.92
C GLN A 110 2.02 13.04 0.99
N LYS A 111 1.49 11.91 0.50
CA LYS A 111 2.20 10.99 -0.37
C LYS A 111 3.54 10.47 0.19
N PRO A 112 3.54 9.78 1.34
CA PRO A 112 4.77 9.26 1.93
C PRO A 112 5.40 8.16 1.07
N LEU A 113 6.69 7.88 1.28
CA LEU A 113 7.38 6.76 0.63
C LEU A 113 6.70 5.42 0.93
N LEU A 114 6.90 4.44 0.04
CA LEU A 114 6.18 3.16 0.05
C LEU A 114 6.26 2.42 1.40
N ASP A 115 7.43 2.38 2.02
CA ASP A 115 7.61 1.75 3.34
C ASP A 115 6.89 2.51 4.46
N ASN A 116 6.93 3.84 4.46
CA ASN A 116 6.23 4.67 5.44
C ASN A 116 4.70 4.54 5.27
N ALA A 117 4.20 4.56 4.03
CA ALA A 117 2.81 4.26 3.69
C ALA A 117 2.39 2.88 4.22
N TYR A 118 3.19 1.85 3.95
CA TYR A 118 2.98 0.50 4.46
C TYR A 118 2.86 0.46 5.99
N ALA A 119 3.78 1.14 6.70
CA ALA A 119 3.78 1.18 8.16
C ALA A 119 2.50 1.83 8.71
N MET A 120 2.05 2.91 8.09
CA MET A 120 0.79 3.57 8.45
C MET A 120 -0.44 2.69 8.21
N LEU A 121 -0.51 2.01 7.06
CA LEU A 121 -1.59 1.04 6.77
C LEU A 121 -1.58 -0.12 7.76
N ARG A 122 -0.39 -0.61 8.15
CA ARG A 122 -0.23 -1.65 9.18
C ARG A 122 -0.76 -1.20 10.53
N ILE A 123 -0.48 0.04 10.95
CA ILE A 123 -1.01 0.60 12.20
C ILE A 123 -2.53 0.64 12.17
N LEU A 124 -3.14 1.11 11.07
CA LEU A 124 -4.61 1.10 10.91
C LEU A 124 -5.18 -0.31 11.06
N VAL A 125 -4.61 -1.30 10.37
CA VAL A 125 -5.07 -2.69 10.41
C VAL A 125 -4.98 -3.29 11.82
N VAL A 126 -3.90 -3.00 12.53
CA VAL A 126 -3.68 -3.50 13.90
C VAL A 126 -4.69 -2.90 14.88
N LEU A 127 -4.98 -1.61 14.76
CA LEU A 127 -5.89 -0.91 15.67
C LEU A 127 -7.37 -1.11 15.33
N ASP A 128 -7.70 -1.43 14.08
CA ASP A 128 -9.05 -1.74 13.62
C ASP A 128 -9.48 -3.16 14.06
N ALA A 129 -9.49 -3.39 15.37
CA ALA A 129 -9.77 -4.69 16.00
C ALA A 129 -11.21 -5.19 15.78
N LYS A 130 -12.12 -4.30 15.37
CA LYS A 130 -13.45 -4.63 14.86
C LYS A 130 -13.53 -4.06 13.44
N PRO A 131 -13.93 -4.84 12.43
CA PRO A 131 -14.01 -4.36 11.04
C PRO A 131 -14.79 -3.05 10.92
N THR A 132 -14.34 -2.17 10.00
CA THR A 132 -15.06 -0.99 9.45
C THR A 132 -15.29 0.20 10.38
N ARG A 133 -14.38 0.47 11.32
CA ARG A 133 -14.44 1.72 12.11
C ARG A 133 -14.08 2.98 11.32
N LEU A 134 -13.53 2.82 10.12
CA LEU A 134 -13.21 3.92 9.23
C LEU A 134 -14.46 4.76 8.99
N SER A 135 -14.34 6.07 9.20
CA SER A 135 -15.38 7.01 8.82
C SER A 135 -15.59 6.99 7.30
N GLU A 136 -16.78 7.37 6.85
CA GLU A 136 -17.11 7.48 5.43
C GLU A 136 -16.11 8.34 4.64
N LYS A 137 -15.68 9.45 5.25
CA LYS A 137 -14.65 10.32 4.67
C LYS A 137 -13.32 9.58 4.52
N SER A 138 -12.88 8.86 5.55
CA SER A 138 -11.65 8.07 5.50
C SER A 138 -11.74 6.93 4.49
N ILE A 139 -12.89 6.29 4.31
CA ILE A 139 -13.08 5.25 3.29
C ILE A 139 -12.80 5.82 1.89
N VAL A 140 -13.35 7.00 1.57
CA VAL A 140 -13.12 7.67 0.27
C VAL A 140 -11.67 8.14 0.11
N THR A 141 -11.09 8.74 1.14
CA THR A 141 -9.68 9.16 1.10
C THR A 141 -8.75 7.96 0.93
N LEU A 142 -9.02 6.87 1.66
CA LEU A 142 -8.24 5.65 1.63
C LEU A 142 -8.40 4.89 0.31
N SER A 143 -9.59 4.85 -0.32
CA SER A 143 -9.75 4.21 -1.64
C SER A 143 -8.90 4.90 -2.71
N ASN A 144 -8.88 6.24 -2.70
CA ASN A 144 -8.06 7.02 -3.63
C ASN A 144 -6.57 6.79 -3.37
N PHE A 145 -6.16 6.79 -2.09
CA PHE A 145 -4.80 6.50 -1.69
C PHE A 145 -4.37 5.08 -2.11
N LEU A 146 -5.16 4.06 -1.76
CA LEU A 146 -4.86 2.65 -2.01
C LEU A 146 -4.76 2.34 -3.50
N THR A 147 -5.56 3.02 -4.32
CA THR A 147 -5.45 2.90 -5.78
C THR A 147 -4.04 3.26 -6.25
N GLY A 148 -3.54 4.45 -5.89
CA GLY A 148 -2.18 4.85 -6.25
C GLY A 148 -1.10 3.98 -5.61
N TYR A 149 -1.27 3.65 -4.32
CA TYR A 149 -0.33 2.79 -3.58
C TYR A 149 -0.14 1.42 -4.24
N LEU A 150 -1.23 0.74 -4.60
CA LEU A 150 -1.17 -0.60 -5.21
C LEU A 150 -0.52 -0.57 -6.60
N LEU A 151 -0.83 0.46 -7.40
CA LEU A 151 -0.20 0.66 -8.71
C LEU A 151 1.30 0.89 -8.57
N ASP A 152 1.73 1.66 -7.58
CA ASP A 152 3.14 1.89 -7.28
C ASP A 152 3.87 0.63 -6.84
N VAL A 153 3.24 -0.23 -6.01
CA VAL A 153 3.85 -1.51 -5.59
C VAL A 153 4.14 -2.38 -6.81
N VAL A 154 3.16 -2.58 -7.70
CA VAL A 154 3.33 -3.46 -8.86
C VAL A 154 4.29 -2.86 -9.89
N HIS A 155 4.38 -1.53 -9.97
CA HIS A 155 5.31 -0.87 -10.87
C HIS A 155 6.76 -0.91 -10.34
N CYS A 156 6.96 -0.66 -9.04
CA CYS A 156 8.29 -0.67 -8.43
C CYS A 156 8.87 -2.08 -8.29
N ILE A 157 8.01 -3.10 -8.23
CA ILE A 157 8.39 -4.49 -8.00
C ILE A 157 7.69 -5.37 -9.03
N PRO A 158 8.01 -5.30 -10.33
CA PRO A 158 7.29 -6.08 -11.34
C PRO A 158 7.49 -7.58 -11.13
N GLU A 159 6.41 -8.36 -11.25
CA GLU A 159 6.50 -9.82 -11.31
C GLU A 159 7.18 -10.20 -12.64
N ASP A 160 8.42 -10.71 -12.59
CA ASP A 160 9.09 -11.34 -13.75
C ASP A 160 8.77 -12.84 -13.79
N ASP A 161 8.92 -13.43 -14.97
CA ASP A 161 8.72 -14.86 -15.25
C ASP A 161 9.59 -15.79 -14.37
N ASP A 162 9.10 -17.02 -14.25
CA ASP A 162 9.30 -18.12 -13.27
C ASP A 162 10.74 -18.51 -12.80
N ASN A 163 11.61 -17.53 -12.56
CA ASN A 163 12.94 -17.70 -11.98
C ASN A 163 12.96 -17.39 -10.47
N SER A 164 14.04 -17.76 -9.78
CA SER A 164 14.22 -17.51 -8.33
C SER A 164 14.05 -16.04 -7.94
N VAL A 165 14.46 -15.11 -8.80
CA VAL A 165 14.26 -13.65 -8.66
C VAL A 165 12.78 -13.28 -8.71
N GLY A 166 11.98 -13.94 -9.56
CA GLY A 166 10.53 -13.75 -9.63
C GLY A 166 9.81 -14.18 -8.35
N SER A 167 10.31 -15.22 -7.67
CA SER A 167 9.80 -15.62 -6.34
C SER A 167 10.06 -14.55 -5.27
N ILE A 168 11.28 -13.99 -5.22
CA ILE A 168 11.64 -12.92 -4.28
C ILE A 168 10.77 -11.68 -4.50
N ARG A 169 10.54 -11.28 -5.76
CA ARG A 169 9.69 -10.13 -6.09
C ARG A 169 8.23 -10.36 -5.72
N ARG A 170 7.70 -11.57 -5.94
CA ARG A 170 6.36 -11.96 -5.47
C ARG A 170 6.22 -11.83 -3.96
N HIS A 171 7.21 -12.30 -3.20
CA HIS A 171 7.22 -12.14 -1.74
C HIS A 171 7.28 -10.66 -1.32
N ALA A 172 8.08 -9.85 -2.00
CA ALA A 172 8.20 -8.42 -1.74
C ALA A 172 6.91 -7.65 -2.08
N GLN A 173 6.25 -7.94 -3.19
CA GLN A 173 4.92 -7.40 -3.49
C GLN A 173 3.91 -7.82 -2.43
N ARG A 174 3.81 -9.12 -2.15
CA ARG A 174 2.85 -9.65 -1.16
C ARG A 174 2.99 -8.96 0.18
N TYR A 175 4.22 -8.69 0.62
CA TYR A 175 4.47 -7.92 1.84
C TYR A 175 3.70 -6.58 1.86
N TYR A 176 3.74 -5.81 0.79
CA TYR A 176 3.04 -4.52 0.69
C TYR A 176 1.52 -4.64 0.47
N PHE A 177 1.06 -5.71 -0.18
CA PHE A 177 -0.36 -5.96 -0.39
C PHE A 177 -1.11 -6.39 0.88
N VAL A 178 -0.44 -7.12 1.79
CA VAL A 178 -1.06 -7.69 2.99
C VAL A 178 -1.94 -6.72 3.79
N PRO A 179 -1.50 -5.49 4.17
CA PRO A 179 -2.37 -4.57 4.89
C PRO A 179 -3.59 -4.14 4.06
N CYS A 180 -3.47 -4.02 2.75
CA CYS A 180 -4.60 -3.71 1.86
C CYS A 180 -5.61 -4.84 1.85
N PHE A 181 -5.15 -6.10 1.80
CA PHE A 181 -6.03 -7.26 1.92
C PHE A 181 -6.81 -7.25 3.23
N PHE A 182 -6.17 -6.99 4.37
CA PHE A 182 -6.91 -6.86 5.63
C PHE A 182 -7.97 -5.75 5.60
N LEU A 183 -7.67 -4.61 4.98
CA LEU A 183 -8.63 -3.50 4.84
C LEU A 183 -9.79 -3.86 3.91
N PHE A 184 -9.54 -4.54 2.80
CA PHE A 184 -10.56 -4.98 1.84
C PHE A 184 -11.46 -6.09 2.39
N ASP A 185 -10.87 -7.06 3.10
CA ASP A 185 -11.62 -8.13 3.78
C ASP A 185 -12.61 -7.55 4.80
N ARG A 186 -12.20 -6.47 5.48
CA ARG A 186 -13.04 -5.78 6.46
C ARG A 186 -14.07 -4.85 5.81
N SER A 187 -13.74 -4.19 4.70
CA SER A 187 -14.61 -3.21 4.05
C SER A 187 -14.77 -3.51 2.56
N LEU A 188 -15.85 -4.21 2.21
CA LEU A 188 -16.22 -4.43 0.80
C LEU A 188 -16.36 -3.10 0.06
N LYS A 189 -16.96 -2.10 0.70
CA LYS A 189 -17.11 -0.75 0.15
C LYS A 189 -15.78 -0.10 -0.22
N LEU A 190 -14.74 -0.29 0.60
CA LEU A 190 -13.41 0.22 0.30
C LEU A 190 -12.82 -0.46 -0.95
N LEU A 191 -12.98 -1.78 -1.07
CA LEU A 191 -12.56 -2.52 -2.25
C LEU A 191 -13.33 -2.05 -3.50
N THR A 192 -14.65 -1.97 -3.43
CA THR A 192 -15.50 -1.46 -4.52
C THR A 192 -15.06 -0.07 -5.00
N LEU A 193 -14.85 0.88 -4.09
CA LEU A 193 -14.38 2.22 -4.45
C LEU A 193 -12.99 2.22 -5.07
N THR A 194 -12.09 1.35 -4.58
CA THR A 194 -10.74 1.19 -5.15
C THR A 194 -10.81 0.65 -6.58
N LEU A 195 -11.65 -0.36 -6.83
CA LEU A 195 -11.85 -0.91 -8.17
C LEU A 195 -12.47 0.12 -9.13
N ASN A 196 -13.48 0.87 -8.68
CA ASN A 196 -14.09 1.94 -9.47
C ASN A 196 -13.07 3.03 -9.85
N MET A 197 -12.20 3.41 -8.91
CA MET A 197 -11.13 4.38 -9.17
C MET A 197 -10.11 3.83 -10.18
N MET A 198 -9.75 2.55 -10.09
CA MET A 198 -8.93 1.89 -11.13
C MET A 198 -9.63 1.90 -12.49
N GLY A 199 -10.95 1.66 -12.53
CA GLY A 199 -11.76 1.77 -13.75
C GLY A 199 -11.70 3.16 -14.39
N SER A 200 -11.90 4.22 -13.60
CA SER A 200 -11.84 5.60 -14.12
C SER A 200 -10.44 5.97 -14.64
N LEU A 201 -9.39 5.45 -13.98
CA LEU A 201 -8.01 5.67 -14.40
C LEU A 201 -7.75 5.09 -15.80
N ILE A 202 -8.44 4.05 -16.25
CA ILE A 202 -8.24 3.50 -17.61
C ILE A 202 -8.63 4.51 -18.68
N THR A 203 -9.69 5.27 -18.48
CA THR A 203 -10.20 6.23 -19.47
C THR A 203 -9.57 7.61 -19.36
N GLU A 204 -8.85 7.89 -18.27
CA GLU A 204 -8.27 9.20 -18.02
C GLU A 204 -7.07 9.48 -18.94
N SER A 205 -6.99 10.69 -19.50
CA SER A 205 -5.93 11.09 -20.43
C SER A 205 -4.55 11.08 -19.78
N THR A 206 -3.48 10.90 -20.57
CA THR A 206 -2.07 10.93 -20.13
C THR A 206 -1.61 12.29 -19.59
N SER A 207 -2.42 13.34 -19.74
CA SER A 207 -2.14 14.71 -19.29
C SER A 207 -2.46 14.97 -17.83
N SER A 208 -3.13 14.04 -17.13
CA SER A 208 -3.38 14.19 -15.69
C SER A 208 -2.09 13.97 -14.88
N PRO A 209 -1.82 14.80 -13.86
CA PRO A 209 -0.62 14.67 -13.04
C PRO A 209 -0.57 13.27 -12.40
N SER A 210 0.58 12.61 -12.54
CA SER A 210 0.81 11.26 -12.00
C SER A 210 0.40 11.21 -10.52
N HIS A 211 -0.53 10.31 -10.22
CA HIS A 211 -0.92 10.03 -8.84
C HIS A 211 0.14 9.23 -8.06
N GLY A 212 1.24 8.84 -8.71
CA GLY A 212 2.32 8.06 -8.12
C GLY A 212 3.08 8.78 -7.00
N TYR A 213 3.57 7.98 -6.06
CA TYR A 213 4.45 8.31 -4.94
C TYR A 213 5.92 8.14 -5.33
N CYS A 214 6.19 7.38 -6.40
CA CYS A 214 7.51 7.25 -6.97
C CYS A 214 7.77 8.36 -8.01
N ASN A 215 8.72 9.26 -7.70
CA ASN A 215 9.12 10.41 -8.53
C ASN A 215 9.75 10.01 -9.89
N ARG A 216 9.77 8.71 -10.22
CA ARG A 216 10.25 8.12 -11.49
C ARG A 216 9.13 7.59 -12.39
N CYS A 217 7.88 7.57 -11.93
CA CYS A 217 6.77 6.96 -12.66
C CYS A 217 5.93 8.02 -13.37
N ALA A 218 6.45 8.52 -14.49
CA ALA A 218 5.59 9.02 -15.56
C ALA A 218 4.95 7.79 -16.21
N THR A 219 3.85 7.32 -15.63
CA THR A 219 3.20 6.07 -16.05
C THR A 219 2.46 6.36 -17.35
N ASP A 220 3.00 5.88 -18.48
CA ASP A 220 2.26 5.88 -19.74
C ASP A 220 0.90 5.17 -19.57
N HIS A 221 -0.06 5.50 -20.42
CA HIS A 221 -1.43 4.97 -20.34
C HIS A 221 -1.45 3.42 -20.27
N LEU A 222 -0.54 2.80 -21.01
CA LEU A 222 -0.37 1.36 -21.13
C LEU A 222 0.17 0.69 -19.85
N SER A 223 1.19 1.26 -19.22
CA SER A 223 1.79 0.76 -17.98
C SER A 223 0.79 0.84 -16.85
N ARG A 224 -0.10 1.85 -16.87
CA ARG A 224 -1.23 1.94 -15.93
C ARG A 224 -2.24 0.81 -16.15
N ILE A 225 -2.65 0.51 -17.38
CA ILE A 225 -3.52 -0.64 -17.69
C ILE A 225 -2.88 -1.95 -17.21
N ASN A 226 -1.60 -2.16 -17.51
CA ASN A 226 -0.87 -3.36 -17.09
C ASN A 226 -0.73 -3.46 -15.55
N ALA A 227 -0.52 -2.33 -14.87
CA ALA A 227 -0.47 -2.27 -13.42
C ALA A 227 -1.82 -2.63 -12.81
N ILE A 228 -2.93 -2.07 -13.31
CA ILE A 228 -4.29 -2.42 -12.88
C ILE A 228 -4.55 -3.92 -13.05
N ALA A 229 -4.22 -4.49 -14.21
CA ALA A 229 -4.36 -5.92 -14.45
C ALA A 229 -3.54 -6.75 -13.45
N SER A 230 -2.31 -6.32 -13.15
CA SER A 230 -1.43 -7.01 -12.19
C SER A 230 -1.95 -6.92 -10.75
N VAL A 231 -2.51 -5.77 -10.34
CA VAL A 231 -3.17 -5.63 -9.03
C VAL A 231 -4.36 -6.57 -8.91
N LEU A 232 -5.25 -6.59 -9.91
CA LEU A 232 -6.42 -7.49 -9.92
C LEU A 232 -6.02 -8.95 -9.81
N LEU A 233 -4.96 -9.36 -10.51
CA LEU A 233 -4.43 -10.72 -10.43
C LEU A 233 -3.85 -11.02 -9.05
N SER A 234 -3.13 -10.09 -8.45
CA SER A 234 -2.60 -10.25 -7.09
C SER A 234 -3.73 -10.40 -6.06
N VAL A 235 -4.83 -9.66 -6.21
CA VAL A 235 -6.02 -9.83 -5.37
C VAL A 235 -6.66 -11.21 -5.62
N HIS A 236 -6.82 -11.62 -6.88
CA HIS A 236 -7.42 -12.92 -7.23
C HIS A 236 -6.60 -14.14 -6.76
N LYS A 237 -5.26 -14.04 -6.77
CA LYS A 237 -4.36 -15.10 -6.28
C LYS A 237 -4.58 -15.41 -4.80
N GLU A 238 -5.13 -14.46 -4.02
CA GLU A 238 -5.48 -14.72 -2.62
C GLU A 238 -6.84 -15.43 -2.54
N PRO A 239 -6.90 -16.68 -2.05
CA PRO A 239 -8.11 -17.52 -2.13
C PRO A 239 -9.37 -16.87 -1.52
N LYS A 240 -9.21 -16.08 -0.47
CA LYS A 240 -10.31 -15.38 0.21
C LYS A 240 -11.01 -14.36 -0.67
N PHE A 241 -10.30 -13.76 -1.62
CA PHE A 241 -10.84 -12.72 -2.49
C PHE A 241 -11.48 -13.26 -3.75
N GLN A 242 -11.33 -14.54 -4.09
CA GLN A 242 -11.95 -15.11 -5.29
C GLN A 242 -13.49 -14.98 -5.25
N HIS A 243 -14.09 -15.28 -4.09
CA HIS A 243 -15.52 -15.11 -3.91
C HIS A 243 -15.92 -13.62 -3.86
N VAL A 244 -15.12 -12.78 -3.19
CA VAL A 244 -15.38 -11.33 -3.09
C VAL A 244 -15.33 -10.66 -4.47
N LEU A 245 -14.35 -11.00 -5.31
CA LEU A 245 -14.25 -10.50 -6.68
C LEU A 245 -15.40 -11.00 -7.56
N SER A 246 -15.93 -12.20 -7.32
CA SER A 246 -17.14 -12.69 -7.98
C SER A 246 -18.37 -11.81 -7.65
N LEU A 247 -18.48 -11.33 -6.41
CA LEU A 247 -19.53 -10.38 -6.01
C LEU A 247 -19.36 -8.99 -6.67
N LEU A 248 -18.12 -8.59 -6.95
CA LEU A 248 -17.76 -7.32 -7.59
C LEU A 248 -17.54 -7.45 -9.11
N ARG A 249 -18.23 -8.42 -9.73
CA ARG A 249 -18.08 -8.70 -11.16
C ARG A 249 -18.44 -7.48 -12.03
N THR A 250 -19.45 -6.72 -11.63
CA THR A 250 -19.87 -5.50 -12.34
C THR A 250 -18.74 -4.48 -12.45
N GLU A 251 -17.99 -4.26 -11.37
CA GLU A 251 -16.87 -3.33 -11.31
C GLU A 251 -15.71 -3.82 -12.18
N ILE A 252 -15.44 -5.13 -12.16
CA ILE A 252 -14.41 -5.75 -13.02
C ILE A 252 -14.80 -5.66 -14.49
N ASP A 253 -16.08 -5.88 -14.82
CA ASP A 253 -16.60 -5.75 -16.18
C ASP A 253 -16.49 -4.29 -16.67
N CYS A 254 -16.72 -3.30 -15.80
CA CYS A 254 -16.47 -1.89 -16.13
C CYS A 254 -14.99 -1.61 -16.45
N ILE A 255 -14.04 -2.20 -15.71
CA ILE A 255 -12.61 -2.13 -16.01
C ILE A 255 -12.31 -2.73 -17.40
N LEU A 256 -12.83 -3.94 -17.69
CA LEU A 256 -12.66 -4.60 -18.99
C LEU A 256 -13.26 -3.78 -20.15
N GLN A 257 -14.43 -3.17 -19.94
CA GLN A 257 -15.05 -2.27 -20.92
C GLN A 257 -14.19 -1.02 -21.15
N GLY A 258 -13.63 -0.44 -20.08
CA GLY A 258 -12.68 0.68 -20.17
C GLY A 258 -11.48 0.32 -21.04
N ILE A 259 -10.85 -0.84 -20.79
CA ILE A 259 -9.70 -1.32 -21.58
C ILE A 259 -10.09 -1.52 -23.06
N SER A 260 -11.28 -2.06 -23.31
CA SER A 260 -11.80 -2.25 -24.68
C SER A 260 -12.06 -0.92 -25.39
N SER A 261 -12.59 0.07 -24.66
CA SER A 261 -12.83 1.41 -25.21
C SER A 261 -11.52 2.06 -25.66
N VAL A 262 -10.47 1.98 -24.85
CA VAL A 262 -9.13 2.51 -25.20
C VAL A 262 -8.59 1.83 -26.46
N LYS A 263 -8.70 0.50 -26.54
CA LYS A 263 -8.25 -0.26 -27.71
C LYS A 263 -8.98 0.17 -29.00
N THR A 264 -10.26 0.52 -28.91
CA THR A 264 -11.08 0.92 -30.06
C THR A 264 -10.89 2.39 -30.42
N SER A 265 -10.84 3.30 -29.43
CA SER A 265 -10.68 4.74 -29.64
C SER A 265 -9.28 5.14 -30.10
N GLU A 266 -8.25 4.50 -29.55
CA GLU A 266 -6.85 4.77 -29.91
C GLU A 266 -6.33 3.80 -30.98
N GLY A 267 -7.22 2.98 -31.56
CA GLY A 267 -6.86 1.89 -32.45
C GLY A 267 -5.96 2.29 -33.63
N SER A 268 -6.09 3.51 -34.15
CA SER A 268 -5.23 4.05 -35.23
C SER A 268 -3.89 4.60 -34.76
N ASN A 269 -3.77 4.98 -33.48
CA ASN A 269 -2.62 5.67 -32.90
C ASN A 269 -1.67 4.71 -32.16
N LEU A 270 -2.17 3.54 -31.75
CA LEU A 270 -1.39 2.52 -31.05
C LEU A 270 -0.54 1.70 -32.04
N THR A 271 0.73 1.51 -31.68
CA THR A 271 1.59 0.55 -32.35
C THR A 271 1.08 -0.88 -32.16
N THR A 272 1.49 -1.80 -33.04
CA THR A 272 1.15 -3.23 -32.92
C THR A 272 1.56 -3.81 -31.56
N GLY A 273 2.71 -3.39 -31.02
CA GLY A 273 3.21 -3.84 -29.72
C GLY A 273 2.36 -3.35 -28.55
N GLU A 274 1.92 -2.09 -28.57
CA GLU A 274 1.02 -1.54 -27.55
C GLU A 274 -0.34 -2.22 -27.58
N ARG A 275 -0.90 -2.44 -28.79
CA ARG A 275 -2.18 -3.16 -28.96
C ARG A 275 -2.09 -4.59 -28.41
N HIS A 276 -0.99 -5.29 -28.63
CA HIS A 276 -0.76 -6.62 -28.06
C HIS A 276 -0.69 -6.58 -26.54
N ARG A 277 0.00 -5.60 -25.94
CA ARG A 277 0.09 -5.47 -24.47
C ARG A 277 -1.26 -5.16 -23.82
N ILE A 278 -2.06 -4.28 -24.43
CA ILE A 278 -3.44 -4.00 -23.98
C ILE A 278 -4.28 -5.28 -24.05
N GLN A 279 -4.20 -6.01 -25.16
CA GLN A 279 -4.92 -7.28 -25.31
C GLN A 279 -4.48 -8.30 -24.26
N TYR A 280 -3.18 -8.42 -24.02
CA TYR A 280 -2.64 -9.31 -23.00
C TYR A 280 -3.16 -8.97 -21.59
N ALA A 281 -3.22 -7.68 -21.23
CA ALA A 281 -3.81 -7.24 -19.96
C ALA A 281 -5.31 -7.60 -19.88
N PHE A 282 -6.06 -7.37 -20.95
CA PHE A 282 -7.46 -7.74 -21.06
C PHE A 282 -7.68 -9.24 -20.86
N ASP A 283 -6.95 -10.08 -21.60
CA ASP A 283 -7.08 -11.54 -21.56
C ASP A 283 -6.75 -12.12 -20.18
N ARG A 284 -5.78 -11.54 -19.48
CA ARG A 284 -5.44 -11.95 -18.10
C ARG A 284 -6.58 -11.68 -17.12
N ILE A 285 -7.20 -10.49 -17.20
CA ILE A 285 -8.35 -10.15 -16.36
C ILE A 285 -9.54 -11.02 -16.74
N GLU A 286 -9.82 -11.19 -18.04
CA GLU A 286 -10.95 -11.99 -18.51
C GLU A 286 -10.83 -13.47 -18.09
N THR A 287 -9.66 -14.07 -18.24
CA THR A 287 -9.39 -15.45 -17.80
C THR A 287 -9.62 -15.61 -16.30
N THR A 288 -9.23 -14.61 -15.52
CA THR A 288 -9.45 -14.55 -14.08
C THR A 288 -10.94 -14.49 -13.75
N THR A 289 -11.69 -13.60 -14.40
CA THR A 289 -13.14 -13.47 -14.20
C THR A 289 -13.89 -14.76 -14.56
N ARG A 290 -13.46 -15.47 -15.61
CA ARG A 290 -14.06 -16.77 -16.01
C ARG A 290 -13.79 -17.88 -15.01
N SER A 291 -12.72 -17.77 -14.22
CA SER A 291 -12.37 -18.75 -13.17
C SER A 291 -13.16 -18.56 -11.87
N PHE A 292 -13.96 -17.50 -11.76
CA PHE A 292 -14.80 -17.27 -10.59
C PHE A 292 -15.84 -18.39 -10.43
N PRO A 293 -16.09 -18.86 -9.20
CA PRO A 293 -17.14 -19.84 -8.96
C PRO A 293 -18.48 -19.29 -9.45
N GLN A 294 -19.16 -20.06 -10.33
CA GLN A 294 -20.50 -19.73 -10.77
C GLN A 294 -21.41 -19.64 -9.54
N GLN A 295 -22.19 -18.56 -9.44
CA GLN A 295 -23.21 -18.46 -8.41
C GLN A 295 -24.17 -19.65 -8.57
N MET A 296 -24.10 -20.62 -7.67
CA MET A 296 -25.22 -21.54 -7.46
C MET A 296 -26.36 -20.68 -6.94
N GLY A 297 -27.40 -20.52 -7.76
CA GLY A 297 -28.59 -19.76 -7.39
C GLY A 297 -29.14 -20.24 -6.05
N MET A 298 -29.36 -19.29 -5.15
CA MET A 298 -30.39 -19.45 -4.12
C MET A 298 -31.76 -19.25 -4.75
#